data_AF-A0A812GE98-F1
#
_entry.id   AF-A0A812GE98-F1
#
_cell.length_a   1.000
_cell.length_b   1.000
_cell.length_c   1.000
_cell.angle_alpha   90.00
_cell.angle_beta   90.00
_cell.angle_gamma   90.00
#
_symmetry.space_group_name_H-M   'P 1'
#
loop_
_entity.id
_entity.type
_entity.pdbx_description
1 polymer ?
#
loop_
_entity_poly.entity_id
_entity_poly.type
_entity_poly.pdbx_seq_one_letter_code
_entity_poly.pdbx_strand_id
1 'polypeptide(L)'
;MHLPLPAKYKHLGVCQSPAGSIRDELIHRIAQARSTFAEAKRKVFRSKAIRLSKKEPDHQLFTGAVWGFYRSLVHDPLAEEQNITAHACFSLLQLPAPATLLRVERLSYLRQMIQAGPPEVWAATRNDRPYAALLLEDLRWLHTWTWATSPLPAPDGQWEIWRSFIAEYPARFKGLLKRTRALTVHQHTVVAALDGLFRTLQHLLAPAADFQSTPQSPCELCLPCKRGFYSRVSWAGHAARLHNYRSRAFLLPQDNICRACGKVFATLGRLRRHLLSAPGCLARWGSFTPDPSTLKVSPHPLAPPTPGIGSFACVPDLAATDGINEALLDSLEKLEGVTEATVWETIEGCIAPLATLRATVQAWQGSLPDSAWVQETAENMLLLLDPTVTAESLQPLPRSCQPAIDEAPVWTSLTSLPLAQSGETLDFQLAAPPAKKMHHSEPTSLTVKEAAAYAAWLEAACHKLAVCATTAMVQPVRLQCQGLGPSLGPAQGWLEACGFRFCEQGTASFGRSFTSIVSPFLNS
;
A
#
# COMPACT_ATOMS: atom_id res chain seq x y z
N MET A 1 38.77 7.54 27.92
CA MET A 1 37.42 7.33 28.49
C MET A 1 36.74 6.24 27.65
N HIS A 2 36.70 4.99 28.13
CA HIS A 2 36.12 3.86 27.41
C HIS A 2 34.61 3.84 27.67
N LEU A 3 33.80 4.30 26.71
CA LEU A 3 32.35 4.15 26.79
C LEU A 3 31.99 2.73 26.33
N PRO A 4 31.31 1.92 27.15
CA PRO A 4 30.87 0.60 26.75
C PRO A 4 29.80 0.74 25.65
N LEU A 5 30.16 0.37 24.42
CA LEU A 5 29.20 0.35 23.31
C LEU A 5 28.23 -0.82 23.52
N PRO A 6 26.90 -0.57 23.59
CA PRO A 6 25.92 -1.63 23.70
C PRO A 6 25.98 -2.55 22.48
N ALA A 7 25.92 -3.87 22.71
CA ALA A 7 26.07 -4.88 21.67
C ALA A 7 25.02 -4.77 20.53
N LYS A 8 23.87 -4.15 20.80
CA LYS A 8 22.82 -3.82 19.83
C LYS A 8 22.17 -2.51 20.23
N TYR A 9 22.03 -1.57 19.30
CA TYR A 9 21.34 -0.31 19.54
C TYR A 9 20.35 -0.03 18.41
N LYS A 10 19.17 0.45 18.79
CA LYS A 10 18.12 0.83 17.84
C LYS A 10 18.09 2.34 17.73
N HIS A 11 18.45 2.85 16.57
CA HIS A 11 18.45 4.28 16.28
C HIS A 11 17.45 4.57 15.16
N LEU A 12 16.50 5.48 15.39
CA LEU A 12 15.52 5.92 14.39
C LEU A 12 14.76 4.78 13.68
N GLY A 13 14.58 3.65 14.36
CA GLY A 13 13.88 2.48 13.80
C GLY A 13 14.78 1.44 13.12
N VAL A 14 16.08 1.69 13.02
CA VAL A 14 17.09 0.79 12.44
C VAL A 14 17.93 0.16 13.55
N CYS A 15 18.10 -1.16 13.53
CA CYS A 15 19.00 -1.89 14.41
C CYS A 15 20.42 -1.85 13.85
N GLN A 16 21.32 -1.15 14.54
CA GLN A 16 22.73 -1.09 14.19
C GLN A 16 23.55 -2.02 15.08
N SER A 17 24.49 -2.75 14.48
CA SER A 17 25.48 -3.52 15.21
C SER A 17 26.80 -2.73 15.31
N PRO A 18 27.62 -2.94 16.36
CA PRO A 18 28.89 -2.23 16.54
C PRO A 18 29.89 -2.38 15.39
N ALA A 19 29.75 -3.43 14.56
CA ALA A 19 30.60 -3.69 13.40
C ALA A 19 29.99 -3.21 12.07
N GLY A 20 28.88 -2.44 12.11
CA GLY A 20 28.16 -2.01 10.90
C GLY A 20 27.47 -3.15 10.16
N SER A 21 27.27 -4.31 10.80
CA SER A 21 26.63 -5.46 10.16
C SER A 21 25.12 -5.26 10.03
N ILE A 22 24.61 -5.35 8.81
CA ILE A 22 23.18 -5.26 8.48
C ILE A 22 22.38 -6.49 8.95
N ARG A 23 23.04 -7.55 9.43
CA ARG A 23 22.38 -8.82 9.78
C ARG A 23 21.32 -8.67 10.86
N ASP A 24 21.59 -7.86 11.89
CA ASP A 24 20.64 -7.63 12.98
C ASP A 24 19.42 -6.81 12.52
N GLU A 25 19.62 -5.87 11.59
CA GLU A 25 18.53 -5.14 10.95
C GLU A 25 17.66 -6.06 10.09
N LEU A 26 18.27 -6.94 9.27
CA LEU A 26 17.54 -7.93 8.49
C LEU A 26 16.70 -8.86 9.37
N ILE A 27 17.28 -9.36 10.47
CA ILE A 27 16.55 -10.18 11.44
C ILE A 27 15.38 -9.40 12.05
N HIS A 28 15.59 -8.13 12.40
CA HIS A 28 14.55 -7.26 12.94
C HIS A 28 13.39 -7.05 11.94
N ARG A 29 13.71 -6.74 10.69
CA ARG A 29 12.72 -6.55 9.61
C ARG A 29 11.96 -7.83 9.29
N ILE A 30 12.63 -8.98 9.25
CA ILE A 30 11.98 -10.30 9.08
C ILE A 30 11.03 -10.59 10.24
N ALA A 31 11.42 -10.30 11.49
CA ALA A 31 10.56 -10.51 12.65
C ALA A 31 9.33 -9.58 12.64
N GLN A 32 9.51 -8.31 12.28
CA GLN A 32 8.43 -7.35 12.11
C GLN A 32 7.46 -7.80 11.02
N ALA A 33 7.99 -8.24 9.87
CA ALA A 33 7.19 -8.78 8.76
C ALA A 33 6.38 -10.00 9.17
N ARG A 34 7.00 -10.95 9.89
CA ARG A 34 6.31 -12.14 10.42
C ARG A 34 5.19 -11.76 11.39
N SER A 35 5.40 -10.76 12.25
CA SER A 35 4.38 -10.27 13.18
C SER A 35 3.18 -9.67 12.45
N THR A 36 3.42 -8.75 11.51
CA THR A 36 2.38 -8.11 10.69
C THR A 36 1.63 -9.15 9.85
N PHE A 37 2.33 -10.10 9.23
CA PHE A 37 1.72 -11.18 8.47
C PHE A 37 0.87 -12.10 9.35
N ALA A 38 1.36 -12.48 10.53
CA ALA A 38 0.59 -13.29 11.49
C ALA A 38 -0.63 -12.55 12.04
N GLU A 39 -0.57 -11.22 12.19
CA GLU A 39 -1.71 -10.38 12.54
C GLU A 39 -2.75 -10.32 11.40
N ALA A 40 -2.31 -10.06 10.17
CA ALA A 40 -3.18 -10.06 8.99
C ALA A 40 -3.83 -11.43 8.77
N LYS A 41 -3.05 -12.52 8.84
CA LYS A 41 -3.55 -13.91 8.77
C LYS A 41 -4.58 -14.21 9.87
N ARG A 42 -4.37 -13.70 11.10
CA ARG A 42 -5.35 -13.82 12.20
C ARG A 42 -6.64 -13.05 11.91
N LYS A 43 -6.55 -11.85 11.33
CA LYS A 43 -7.72 -11.04 10.95
C LYS A 43 -8.52 -11.71 9.83
N VAL A 44 -7.85 -12.20 8.79
CA VAL A 44 -8.47 -12.77 7.59
C VAL A 44 -9.05 -14.18 7.83
N PHE A 45 -8.32 -15.07 8.52
CA PHE A 45 -8.68 -16.50 8.56
C PHE A 45 -9.38 -16.95 9.86
N ARG A 46 -9.50 -16.11 10.91
CA ARG A 46 -10.03 -16.54 12.23
C ARG A 46 -11.23 -15.75 12.76
N SER A 47 -11.74 -14.76 12.05
CA SER A 47 -12.90 -13.99 12.52
C SER A 47 -14.23 -14.62 12.09
N LYS A 48 -14.95 -15.25 13.03
CA LYS A 48 -16.32 -15.76 12.82
C LYS A 48 -17.39 -14.66 12.65
N ALA A 49 -17.03 -13.39 12.88
CA ALA A 49 -17.96 -12.25 12.82
C ALA A 49 -18.03 -11.57 11.44
N ILE A 50 -17.19 -11.99 10.48
CA ILE A 50 -17.13 -11.36 9.16
C ILE A 50 -18.04 -12.14 8.19
N ARG A 51 -19.18 -11.54 7.85
CA ARG A 51 -20.03 -12.04 6.76
C ARG A 51 -19.25 -11.99 5.45
N LEU A 52 -19.36 -13.04 4.63
CA LEU A 52 -18.64 -13.21 3.35
C LEU A 52 -18.79 -12.02 2.38
N SER A 53 -19.92 -11.30 2.44
CA SER A 53 -20.16 -10.10 1.62
C SER A 53 -19.30 -8.88 1.96
N LYS A 54 -18.47 -8.95 3.03
CA LYS A 54 -17.48 -7.92 3.40
C LYS A 54 -16.03 -8.40 3.21
N LYS A 55 -15.76 -9.40 2.36
CA LYS A 55 -14.38 -9.89 2.11
C LYS A 55 -13.53 -8.99 1.19
N GLU A 56 -14.15 -8.11 0.41
CA GLU A 56 -13.43 -7.08 -0.38
C GLU A 56 -12.48 -6.22 0.49
N PRO A 57 -12.92 -5.65 1.63
CA PRO A 57 -12.04 -4.88 2.51
C PRO A 57 -10.87 -5.70 3.08
N ASP A 58 -11.03 -7.01 3.30
CA ASP A 58 -9.97 -7.86 3.83
C ASP A 58 -8.88 -8.20 2.80
N HIS A 59 -9.27 -8.38 1.53
CA HIS A 59 -8.31 -8.52 0.44
C HIS A 59 -7.48 -7.25 0.30
N GLN A 60 -8.11 -6.07 0.34
CA GLN A 60 -7.43 -4.78 0.30
C GLN A 60 -6.48 -4.59 1.50
N LEU A 61 -6.88 -4.99 2.72
CA LEU A 61 -6.02 -4.94 3.90
C LEU A 61 -4.80 -5.87 3.77
N PHE A 62 -5.01 -7.10 3.27
CA PHE A 62 -3.92 -8.04 3.03
C PHE A 62 -2.96 -7.52 1.95
N THR A 63 -3.49 -7.11 0.80
CA THR A 63 -2.74 -6.55 -0.31
C THR A 63 -1.95 -5.32 0.13
N GLY A 64 -2.58 -4.39 0.87
CA GLY A 64 -1.92 -3.21 1.43
C GLY A 64 -0.79 -3.56 2.41
N ALA A 65 -0.96 -4.57 3.26
CA ALA A 65 0.08 -5.02 4.19
C ALA A 65 1.26 -5.67 3.48
N VAL A 66 1.01 -6.56 2.51
CA VAL A 66 2.07 -7.19 1.70
C VAL A 66 2.79 -6.14 0.87
N TRP A 67 2.05 -5.20 0.27
CA TRP A 67 2.61 -4.11 -0.51
C TRP A 67 3.49 -3.18 0.33
N GLY A 68 3.02 -2.78 1.52
CA GLY A 68 3.80 -1.98 2.45
C GLY A 68 5.11 -2.69 2.85
N PHE A 69 5.07 -4.02 3.00
CA PHE A 69 6.28 -4.81 3.23
C PHE A 69 7.20 -4.82 2.01
N TYR A 70 6.69 -5.08 0.80
CA TYR A 70 7.52 -5.13 -0.40
C TYR A 70 8.16 -3.78 -0.72
N ARG A 71 7.39 -2.68 -0.67
CA ARG A 71 7.98 -1.35 -0.85
C ARG A 71 9.08 -1.08 0.16
N SER A 72 8.90 -1.46 1.42
CA SER A 72 9.94 -1.27 2.45
C SER A 72 11.25 -2.04 2.17
N LEU A 73 11.21 -3.10 1.34
CA LEU A 73 12.40 -3.84 0.92
C LEU A 73 13.09 -3.22 -0.31
N VAL A 74 12.32 -2.58 -1.19
CA VAL A 74 12.87 -1.87 -2.36
C VAL A 74 13.46 -0.49 -1.97
N HIS A 75 13.05 0.05 -0.83
CA HIS A 75 13.43 1.40 -0.39
C HIS A 75 14.86 1.52 0.15
N ASP A 76 15.61 2.46 -0.44
CA ASP A 76 16.58 3.35 0.21
C ASP A 76 15.83 4.65 0.61
N PRO A 77 15.80 5.07 1.89
CA PRO A 77 15.01 6.21 2.30
C PRO A 77 15.79 7.51 2.06
N LEU A 78 15.35 8.36 1.11
CA LEU A 78 15.22 9.83 1.24
C LEU A 78 15.38 10.67 -0.04
N ALA A 79 15.82 10.15 -1.19
CA ALA A 79 16.28 11.07 -2.25
C ALA A 79 15.37 11.29 -3.48
N GLU A 80 14.55 10.33 -3.96
CA GLU A 80 13.95 10.48 -5.29
C GLU A 80 12.51 9.95 -5.44
N GLU A 81 11.75 10.59 -6.33
CA GLU A 81 10.41 10.17 -6.78
C GLU A 81 10.49 8.84 -7.54
N GLN A 82 10.48 7.75 -6.79
CA GLN A 82 10.44 6.41 -7.38
C GLN A 82 9.01 6.05 -7.79
N ASN A 83 8.68 6.32 -9.05
CA ASN A 83 7.49 5.85 -9.77
C ASN A 83 7.53 4.32 -10.04
N ILE A 84 7.89 3.52 -9.04
CA ILE A 84 7.96 2.05 -9.14
C ILE A 84 6.55 1.47 -9.05
N THR A 85 6.15 0.79 -10.13
CA THR A 85 4.86 0.09 -10.25
C THR A 85 4.84 -1.23 -9.47
N ALA A 86 3.63 -1.81 -9.27
CA ALA A 86 3.44 -3.08 -8.59
C ALA A 86 4.26 -4.21 -9.22
N HIS A 87 4.14 -4.37 -10.54
CA HIS A 87 4.88 -5.37 -11.31
C HIS A 87 6.39 -5.18 -11.25
N ALA A 88 6.88 -3.94 -11.33
CA ALA A 88 8.31 -3.66 -11.18
C ALA A 88 8.82 -4.08 -9.80
N CYS A 89 8.08 -3.79 -8.74
CA CYS A 89 8.42 -4.22 -7.38
C CYS A 89 8.46 -5.75 -7.24
N PHE A 90 7.45 -6.47 -7.76
CA PHE A 90 7.42 -7.94 -7.75
C PHE A 90 8.60 -8.54 -8.53
N SER A 91 8.94 -7.95 -9.67
CA SER A 91 10.08 -8.34 -10.49
C SER A 91 11.40 -8.11 -9.75
N LEU A 92 11.64 -6.91 -9.22
CA LEU A 92 12.88 -6.58 -8.52
C LEU A 92 13.13 -7.46 -7.30
N LEU A 93 12.07 -7.73 -6.53
CA LEU A 93 12.17 -8.56 -5.33
C LEU A 93 12.13 -10.07 -5.62
N GLN A 94 11.75 -10.46 -6.84
CA GLN A 94 11.43 -11.85 -7.20
C GLN A 94 10.40 -12.46 -6.24
N LEU A 95 9.40 -11.66 -5.86
CA LEU A 95 8.33 -12.05 -4.93
C LEU A 95 6.96 -12.05 -5.64
N PRO A 96 6.07 -12.99 -5.29
CA PRO A 96 4.77 -13.11 -5.94
C PRO A 96 3.81 -12.00 -5.52
N ALA A 97 2.87 -11.67 -6.40
CA ALA A 97 1.73 -10.83 -6.08
C ALA A 97 0.92 -11.33 -4.86
N PRO A 98 0.27 -10.43 -4.10
CA PRO A 98 -0.62 -10.78 -2.99
C PRO A 98 -1.72 -11.76 -3.39
N ALA A 99 -2.35 -11.60 -4.57
CA ALA A 99 -3.35 -12.55 -5.05
C ALA A 99 -2.77 -13.97 -5.17
N THR A 100 -1.59 -14.11 -5.78
CA THR A 100 -0.87 -15.40 -5.91
C THR A 100 -0.57 -16.03 -4.55
N LEU A 101 -0.15 -15.24 -3.55
CA LEU A 101 0.09 -15.75 -2.20
C LEU A 101 -1.18 -16.35 -1.59
N LEU A 102 -2.33 -15.67 -1.73
CA LEU A 102 -3.60 -16.17 -1.21
C LEU A 102 -4.02 -17.48 -1.90
N ARG A 103 -3.89 -17.57 -3.22
CA ARG A 103 -4.20 -18.80 -3.99
C ARG A 103 -3.32 -19.96 -3.52
N VAL A 104 -2.00 -19.75 -3.40
CA VAL A 104 -1.05 -20.78 -2.96
C VAL A 104 -1.32 -21.24 -1.52
N GLU A 105 -1.64 -20.32 -0.61
CA GLU A 105 -1.97 -20.68 0.77
C GLU A 105 -3.30 -21.45 0.87
N ARG A 106 -4.32 -21.08 0.08
CA ARG A 106 -5.59 -21.81 0.01
C ARG A 106 -5.41 -23.23 -0.54
N LEU A 107 -4.64 -23.40 -1.61
CA LEU A 107 -4.32 -24.72 -2.15
C LEU A 107 -3.45 -25.55 -1.19
N SER A 108 -2.54 -24.91 -0.45
CA SER A 108 -1.76 -25.56 0.60
C SER A 108 -2.64 -26.03 1.76
N TYR A 109 -3.70 -25.29 2.08
CA TYR A 109 -4.70 -25.68 3.06
C TYR A 109 -5.59 -26.82 2.55
N LEU A 110 -6.03 -26.78 1.29
CA LEU A 110 -6.75 -27.89 0.66
C LEU A 110 -5.96 -29.20 0.74
N ARG A 111 -4.65 -29.14 0.46
CA ARG A 111 -3.77 -30.30 0.66
C ARG A 111 -3.82 -30.81 2.10
N GLN A 112 -3.72 -29.92 3.10
CA GLN A 112 -3.78 -30.33 4.51
C GLN A 112 -5.12 -30.98 4.86
N MET A 113 -6.23 -30.45 4.32
CA MET A 113 -7.55 -31.05 4.49
C MET A 113 -7.62 -32.47 3.90
N ILE A 114 -7.04 -32.70 2.72
CA ILE A 114 -7.02 -34.02 2.08
C ILE A 114 -6.19 -35.02 2.88
N GLN A 115 -5.05 -34.59 3.45
CA GLN A 115 -4.16 -35.49 4.17
C GLN A 115 -4.61 -35.81 5.59
N ALA A 116 -5.19 -34.83 6.31
CA ALA A 116 -5.45 -34.93 7.74
C ALA A 116 -6.67 -34.12 8.21
N GLY A 117 -7.52 -33.66 7.28
CA GLY A 117 -8.70 -32.86 7.62
C GLY A 117 -9.75 -33.72 8.32
N PRO A 118 -10.17 -33.35 9.55
CA PRO A 118 -11.20 -34.10 10.25
C PRO A 118 -12.58 -33.83 9.61
N PRO A 119 -13.58 -34.71 9.81
CA PRO A 119 -14.89 -34.63 9.17
C PRO A 119 -15.61 -33.28 9.34
N GLU A 120 -15.41 -32.61 10.48
CA GLU A 120 -16.03 -31.33 10.81
C GLU A 120 -15.53 -30.21 9.88
N VAL A 121 -14.25 -30.23 9.51
CA VAL A 121 -13.68 -29.25 8.57
C VAL A 121 -14.27 -29.45 7.18
N TRP A 122 -14.39 -30.70 6.74
CA TRP A 122 -15.04 -31.02 5.47
C TRP A 122 -16.53 -30.65 5.44
N ALA A 123 -17.24 -30.90 6.53
CA ALA A 123 -18.63 -30.48 6.69
C ALA A 123 -18.77 -28.94 6.64
N ALA A 124 -17.87 -28.21 7.31
CA ALA A 124 -17.84 -26.76 7.27
C ALA A 124 -17.56 -26.22 5.86
N THR A 125 -16.57 -26.77 5.15
CA THR A 125 -16.28 -26.38 3.76
C THR A 125 -17.42 -26.71 2.81
N ARG A 126 -18.11 -27.84 3.00
CA ARG A 126 -19.30 -28.20 2.21
C ARG A 126 -20.44 -27.20 2.42
N ASN A 127 -20.60 -26.71 3.65
CA ASN A 127 -21.61 -25.71 4.00
C ASN A 127 -21.26 -24.31 3.43
N ASP A 128 -19.97 -23.95 3.40
CA ASP A 128 -19.47 -22.72 2.79
C ASP A 128 -19.24 -22.90 1.27
N ARG A 129 -20.34 -22.91 0.49
CA ARG A 129 -20.30 -23.05 -0.97
C ARG A 129 -19.41 -21.99 -1.66
N PRO A 130 -19.44 -20.70 -1.28
CA PRO A 130 -18.53 -19.71 -1.85
C PRO A 130 -17.05 -20.05 -1.64
N TYR A 131 -16.67 -20.54 -0.45
CA TYR A 131 -15.28 -20.94 -0.20
C TYR A 131 -14.89 -22.19 -1.00
N ALA A 132 -15.78 -23.17 -1.12
CA ALA A 132 -15.54 -24.36 -1.95
C ALA A 132 -15.35 -23.99 -3.44
N ALA A 133 -16.17 -23.08 -3.96
CA ALA A 133 -16.02 -22.55 -5.32
C ALA A 133 -14.68 -21.84 -5.53
N LEU A 134 -14.23 -21.07 -4.54
CA LEU A 134 -12.92 -20.40 -4.56
C LEU A 134 -11.75 -21.39 -4.61
N LEU A 135 -11.83 -22.51 -3.90
CA LEU A 135 -10.81 -23.57 -3.96
C LEU A 135 -10.76 -24.25 -5.34
N LEU A 136 -11.92 -24.47 -5.97
CA LEU A 136 -11.99 -25.00 -7.33
C LEU A 136 -11.41 -24.02 -8.34
N GLU A 137 -11.73 -22.73 -8.21
CA GLU A 137 -11.15 -21.67 -9.04
C GLU A 137 -9.62 -21.63 -8.92
N ASP A 138 -9.08 -21.77 -7.71
CA ASP A 138 -7.64 -21.84 -7.50
C ASP A 138 -7.00 -23.07 -8.15
N LEU A 139 -7.69 -24.21 -8.18
CA LEU A 139 -7.23 -25.40 -8.90
C LEU A 139 -7.23 -25.19 -10.42
N ARG A 140 -8.27 -24.53 -10.95
CA ARG A 140 -8.31 -24.15 -12.38
C ARG A 140 -7.14 -23.23 -12.71
N TRP A 141 -6.89 -22.22 -11.88
CA TRP A 141 -5.75 -21.34 -12.01
C TRP A 141 -4.41 -22.10 -11.95
N LEU A 142 -4.25 -23.04 -11.02
CA LEU A 142 -3.05 -23.89 -10.96
C LEU A 142 -2.87 -24.70 -12.26
N HIS A 143 -3.96 -25.27 -12.77
CA HIS A 143 -3.97 -26.03 -14.02
C HIS A 143 -3.61 -25.16 -15.23
N THR A 144 -4.12 -23.93 -15.35
CA THR A 144 -3.79 -23.04 -16.48
C THR A 144 -2.28 -22.76 -16.59
N TRP A 145 -1.56 -22.78 -15.47
CA TRP A 145 -0.10 -22.62 -15.45
C TRP A 145 0.69 -23.91 -15.66
N THR A 146 0.06 -25.07 -15.58
CA THR A 146 0.77 -26.36 -15.52
C THR A 146 0.27 -27.42 -16.49
N TRP A 147 -0.79 -27.17 -17.26
CA TRP A 147 -1.43 -28.16 -18.13
C TRP A 147 -0.50 -28.81 -19.16
N ALA A 148 0.49 -28.06 -19.70
CA ALA A 148 1.46 -28.60 -20.65
C ALA A 148 2.67 -29.27 -19.98
N THR A 149 2.82 -29.13 -18.66
CA THR A 149 3.98 -29.63 -17.89
C THR A 149 3.61 -30.59 -16.75
N SER A 150 2.34 -30.99 -16.70
CA SER A 150 1.74 -31.86 -15.71
C SER A 150 0.72 -32.76 -16.42
N PRO A 151 0.65 -34.07 -16.12
CA PRO A 151 -0.33 -34.97 -16.72
C PRO A 151 -1.74 -34.82 -16.13
N LEU A 152 -1.94 -33.87 -15.21
CA LEU A 152 -3.21 -33.68 -14.52
C LEU A 152 -4.25 -33.06 -15.47
N PRO A 153 -5.48 -33.60 -15.49
CA PRO A 153 -6.56 -33.09 -16.31
C PRO A 153 -7.15 -31.79 -15.74
N ALA A 154 -8.02 -31.15 -16.51
CA ALA A 154 -8.82 -30.02 -16.02
C ALA A 154 -9.67 -30.45 -14.79
N PRO A 155 -9.73 -29.62 -13.73
CA PRO A 155 -10.36 -30.04 -12.46
C PRO A 155 -11.89 -30.15 -12.51
N ASP A 156 -12.56 -29.56 -13.50
CA ASP A 156 -14.02 -29.39 -13.54
C ASP A 156 -14.85 -30.67 -13.68
N GLY A 157 -14.26 -31.74 -14.20
CA GLY A 157 -14.92 -33.04 -14.32
C GLY A 157 -14.13 -34.19 -13.72
N GLN A 158 -12.95 -33.91 -13.16
CA GLN A 158 -11.97 -34.94 -12.80
C GLN A 158 -11.37 -34.69 -11.41
N TRP A 159 -12.21 -34.24 -10.48
CA TRP A 159 -11.82 -33.94 -9.10
C TRP A 159 -11.16 -35.12 -8.39
N GLU A 160 -11.67 -36.35 -8.57
CA GLU A 160 -11.11 -37.52 -7.90
C GLU A 160 -9.64 -37.77 -8.29
N ILE A 161 -9.25 -37.48 -9.54
CA ILE A 161 -7.85 -37.59 -9.97
C ILE A 161 -6.96 -36.58 -9.22
N TRP A 162 -7.43 -35.34 -9.06
CA TRP A 162 -6.74 -34.33 -8.27
C TRP A 162 -6.65 -34.71 -6.80
N ARG A 163 -7.74 -35.20 -6.22
CA ARG A 163 -7.78 -35.66 -4.82
C ARG A 163 -6.79 -36.79 -4.58
N SER A 164 -6.81 -37.84 -5.40
CA SER A 164 -5.87 -38.95 -5.31
C SER A 164 -4.43 -38.48 -5.48
N PHE A 165 -4.16 -37.63 -6.48
CA PHE A 165 -2.82 -37.06 -6.69
C PHE A 165 -2.32 -36.27 -5.46
N ILE A 166 -3.17 -35.44 -4.85
CA ILE A 166 -2.80 -34.66 -3.67
C ILE A 166 -2.56 -35.55 -2.45
N ALA A 167 -3.36 -36.62 -2.29
CA ALA A 167 -3.25 -37.58 -1.21
C ALA A 167 -1.97 -38.42 -1.33
N GLU A 168 -1.72 -39.00 -2.50
CA GLU A 168 -0.61 -39.92 -2.77
C GLU A 168 0.72 -39.20 -3.00
N TYR A 169 0.69 -38.03 -3.65
CA TYR A 169 1.90 -37.29 -4.04
C TYR A 169 1.93 -35.84 -3.50
N PRO A 170 1.81 -35.64 -2.18
CA PRO A 170 1.72 -34.31 -1.57
C PRO A 170 2.94 -33.43 -1.85
N ALA A 171 4.12 -34.02 -1.97
CA ALA A 171 5.36 -33.31 -2.31
C ALA A 171 5.35 -32.82 -3.77
N ARG A 172 4.80 -33.61 -4.70
CA ARG A 172 4.67 -33.23 -6.11
C ARG A 172 3.65 -32.11 -6.27
N PHE A 173 2.51 -32.19 -5.59
CA PHE A 173 1.52 -31.10 -5.55
C PHE A 173 2.14 -29.80 -5.01
N LYS A 174 2.89 -29.86 -3.90
CA LYS A 174 3.66 -28.71 -3.40
C LYS A 174 4.67 -28.19 -4.44
N GLY A 175 5.26 -29.08 -5.23
CA GLY A 175 6.11 -28.74 -6.37
C GLY A 175 5.38 -27.94 -7.45
N LEU A 176 4.15 -28.32 -7.81
CA LEU A 176 3.31 -27.55 -8.74
C LEU A 176 3.02 -26.14 -8.20
N LEU A 177 2.67 -26.01 -6.91
CA LEU A 177 2.44 -24.70 -6.29
C LEU A 177 3.68 -23.80 -6.35
N LYS A 178 4.86 -24.35 -6.05
CA LYS A 178 6.14 -23.63 -6.15
C LYS A 178 6.44 -23.20 -7.59
N ARG A 179 6.21 -24.10 -8.55
CA ARG A 179 6.41 -23.82 -9.98
C ARG A 179 5.51 -22.68 -10.43
N THR A 180 4.21 -22.78 -10.20
CA THR A 180 3.24 -21.75 -10.59
C THR A 180 3.56 -20.40 -9.95
N ARG A 181 3.91 -20.39 -8.66
CA ARG A 181 4.38 -19.17 -8.00
C ARG A 181 5.57 -18.54 -8.74
N ALA A 182 6.58 -19.33 -9.13
CA ALA A 182 7.71 -18.81 -9.90
C ALA A 182 7.30 -18.30 -11.30
N LEU A 183 6.41 -19.01 -12.00
CA LEU A 183 5.89 -18.58 -13.31
C LEU A 183 5.18 -17.22 -13.22
N THR A 184 4.37 -16.98 -12.18
CA THR A 184 3.72 -15.67 -11.99
C THR A 184 4.71 -14.54 -11.76
N VAL A 185 5.84 -14.80 -11.07
CA VAL A 185 6.89 -13.80 -10.88
C VAL A 185 7.53 -13.44 -12.23
N HIS A 186 7.84 -14.43 -13.06
CA HIS A 186 8.38 -14.18 -14.40
C HIS A 186 7.38 -13.46 -15.31
N GLN A 187 6.08 -13.71 -15.17
CA GLN A 187 5.06 -12.91 -15.87
C GLN A 187 5.09 -11.45 -15.42
N HIS A 188 5.24 -11.18 -14.11
CA HIS A 188 5.42 -9.81 -13.64
C HIS A 188 6.71 -9.16 -14.14
N THR A 189 7.79 -9.91 -14.31
CA THR A 189 9.01 -9.41 -14.98
C THR A 189 8.75 -9.02 -16.43
N VAL A 190 8.00 -9.85 -17.18
CA VAL A 190 7.57 -9.53 -18.55
C VAL A 190 6.74 -8.24 -18.59
N VAL A 191 5.74 -8.12 -17.71
CA VAL A 191 4.89 -6.92 -17.64
C VAL A 191 5.70 -5.69 -17.23
N ALA A 192 6.60 -5.81 -16.26
CA ALA A 192 7.44 -4.71 -15.81
C ALA A 192 8.40 -4.21 -16.90
N ALA A 193 8.99 -5.12 -17.68
CA ALA A 193 9.85 -4.77 -18.81
C ALA A 193 9.09 -3.99 -19.89
N LEU A 194 7.90 -4.47 -20.24
CA LEU A 194 7.02 -3.81 -21.21
C LEU A 194 6.54 -2.44 -20.71
N ASP A 195 6.09 -2.35 -19.46
CA ASP A 195 5.66 -1.09 -18.84
C ASP A 195 6.79 -0.07 -18.76
N GLY A 196 8.01 -0.52 -18.45
CA GLY A 196 9.20 0.32 -18.45
C GLY A 196 9.49 0.91 -19.83
N LEU A 197 9.51 0.08 -20.89
CA LEU A 197 9.69 0.55 -22.26
C LEU A 197 8.57 1.52 -22.67
N PHE A 198 7.32 1.18 -22.39
CA PHE A 198 6.17 2.03 -22.72
C PHE A 198 6.28 3.42 -22.10
N ARG A 199 6.58 3.49 -20.80
CA ARG A 199 6.78 4.75 -20.08
C ARG A 199 7.95 5.55 -20.66
N THR A 200 9.06 4.90 -21.02
CA THR A 200 10.17 5.60 -21.69
C THR A 200 9.73 6.21 -23.02
N LEU A 201 9.03 5.46 -23.87
CA LEU A 201 8.52 5.98 -25.14
C LEU A 201 7.55 7.15 -24.93
N GLN A 202 6.67 7.04 -23.92
CA GLN A 202 5.74 8.11 -23.56
C GLN A 202 6.46 9.38 -23.08
N HIS A 203 7.51 9.23 -22.27
CA HIS A 203 8.34 10.36 -21.83
C HIS A 203 9.07 11.06 -22.98
N LEU A 204 9.47 10.32 -24.02
CA LEU A 204 10.08 10.90 -25.23
C LEU A 204 9.07 11.68 -26.08
N LEU A 205 7.78 11.32 -26.05
CA LEU A 205 6.71 12.01 -26.78
C LEU A 205 6.25 13.31 -26.10
N ALA A 206 6.33 13.37 -24.77
CA ALA A 206 5.99 14.55 -23.99
C ALA A 206 6.91 14.61 -22.76
N PRO A 207 8.01 15.39 -22.80
CA PRO A 207 8.74 15.71 -21.58
C PRO A 207 7.75 16.40 -20.63
N ALA A 208 7.39 15.72 -19.55
CA ALA A 208 6.23 16.07 -18.75
C ALA A 208 6.34 17.50 -18.21
N ALA A 209 5.30 18.31 -18.45
CA ALA A 209 4.92 19.33 -17.48
C ALA A 209 4.58 18.60 -16.18
N ASP A 210 5.24 18.96 -15.08
CA ASP A 210 5.01 18.38 -13.77
C ASP A 210 3.52 18.33 -13.46
N PHE A 211 3.00 17.12 -13.19
CA PHE A 211 1.68 16.93 -12.64
C PHE A 211 1.65 17.52 -11.22
N GLN A 212 1.41 18.83 -11.12
CA GLN A 212 1.04 19.46 -9.87
C GLN A 212 -0.35 18.94 -9.49
N SER A 213 -0.38 17.88 -8.69
CA SER A 213 -1.57 17.54 -7.90
C SER A 213 -2.01 18.78 -7.14
N THR A 214 -3.28 19.17 -7.30
CA THR A 214 -3.88 20.32 -6.62
C THR A 214 -3.49 20.35 -5.15
N PRO A 215 -2.94 21.46 -4.64
CA PRO A 215 -2.47 21.52 -3.25
C PRO A 215 -3.67 21.33 -2.33
N GLN A 216 -3.74 20.19 -1.64
CA GLN A 216 -4.61 20.05 -0.49
C GLN A 216 -4.09 21.00 0.58
N SER A 217 -4.96 21.80 1.18
CA SER A 217 -4.60 22.65 2.32
C SER A 217 -4.56 21.80 3.61
N PRO A 218 -3.57 21.99 4.50
CA PRO A 218 -3.53 21.34 5.80
C PRO A 218 -4.76 21.73 6.64
N CYS A 219 -5.39 20.77 7.30
CA CYS A 219 -6.61 20.98 8.09
C CYS A 219 -6.36 21.11 9.60
N GLU A 220 -5.14 20.83 10.08
CA GLU A 220 -4.76 20.88 11.49
C GLU A 220 -3.34 21.45 11.64
N LEU A 221 -3.05 22.03 12.81
CA LEU A 221 -1.79 22.72 13.11
C LEU A 221 -1.32 22.35 14.52
N CYS A 222 -0.04 22.04 14.68
CA CYS A 222 0.61 21.98 15.98
C CYS A 222 1.32 23.30 16.23
N LEU A 223 0.78 24.15 17.12
CA LEU A 223 1.31 25.50 17.38
C LEU A 223 2.77 25.47 17.88
N PRO A 224 3.15 24.69 18.92
CA PRO A 224 4.53 24.73 19.42
C PRO A 224 5.59 24.23 18.44
N CYS A 225 5.19 23.38 17.49
CA CYS A 225 6.09 22.87 16.45
C CYS A 225 5.94 23.61 15.11
N LYS A 226 4.97 24.53 15.01
CA LYS A 226 4.57 25.21 13.77
C LYS A 226 4.47 24.26 12.58
N ARG A 227 3.85 23.10 12.80
CA ARG A 227 3.75 22.03 11.80
C ARG A 227 2.30 21.81 11.37
N GLY A 228 2.04 21.88 10.07
CA GLY A 228 0.73 21.62 9.47
C GLY A 228 0.50 20.12 9.19
N PHE A 229 -0.74 19.67 9.32
CA PHE A 229 -1.15 18.28 9.14
C PHE A 229 -2.40 18.19 8.25
N TYR A 230 -2.42 17.20 7.36
CA TYR A 230 -3.56 16.92 6.48
C TYR A 230 -4.66 16.07 7.12
N SER A 231 -4.45 15.58 8.34
CA SER A 231 -5.47 14.82 9.06
C SER A 231 -5.41 15.04 10.56
N ARG A 232 -6.57 15.09 11.20
CA ARG A 232 -6.70 15.10 12.67
C ARG A 232 -6.02 13.91 13.34
N VAL A 233 -6.02 12.75 12.68
CA VAL A 233 -5.38 11.53 13.22
C VAL A 233 -3.87 11.68 13.29
N SER A 234 -3.24 12.21 12.23
CA SER A 234 -1.79 12.41 12.20
C SER A 234 -1.35 13.50 13.18
N TRP A 235 -2.09 14.60 13.25
CA TRP A 235 -1.90 15.64 14.27
C TRP A 235 -1.99 15.05 15.69
N ALA A 236 -3.07 14.31 16.01
CA ALA A 236 -3.25 13.74 17.34
C ALA A 236 -2.13 12.75 17.72
N GLY A 237 -1.64 12.00 16.74
CA GLY A 237 -0.49 11.10 16.92
C GLY A 237 0.82 11.84 17.21
N HIS A 238 1.05 12.98 16.56
CA HIS A 238 2.19 13.87 16.83
C HIS A 238 2.06 14.52 18.21
N ALA A 239 0.94 15.17 18.48
CA ALA A 239 0.67 15.85 19.75
C ALA A 239 0.77 14.91 20.96
N ALA A 240 0.32 13.66 20.82
CA ALA A 240 0.41 12.67 21.89
C ALA A 240 1.86 12.28 22.22
N ARG A 241 2.77 12.29 21.23
CA ARG A 241 4.17 11.88 21.37
C ARG A 241 5.07 13.02 21.85
N LEU A 242 4.90 14.22 21.31
CA LEU A 242 5.77 15.36 21.60
C LEU A 242 5.23 16.30 22.67
N HIS A 243 3.91 16.39 22.81
CA HIS A 243 3.26 17.37 23.70
C HIS A 243 2.33 16.71 24.72
N ASN A 244 2.48 15.39 24.91
CA ASN A 244 1.71 14.59 25.86
C ASN A 244 0.18 14.71 25.73
N TYR A 245 -0.32 15.12 24.57
CA TYR A 245 -1.75 15.24 24.33
C TYR A 245 -2.47 13.91 24.55
N ARG A 246 -3.62 13.95 25.23
CA ARG A 246 -4.50 12.80 25.44
C ARG A 246 -5.93 13.25 25.18
N SER A 247 -6.61 12.58 24.25
CA SER A 247 -8.02 12.87 23.98
C SER A 247 -8.90 12.51 25.19
N ARG A 248 -10.09 13.11 25.29
CA ARG A 248 -11.09 12.76 26.33
C ARG A 248 -11.39 11.26 26.34
N ALA A 249 -11.42 10.61 25.17
CA ALA A 249 -11.59 9.16 25.05
C ALA A 249 -10.49 8.36 25.77
N PHE A 250 -9.30 8.92 25.96
CA PHE A 250 -8.19 8.29 26.68
C PHE A 250 -8.20 8.61 28.19
N LEU A 251 -8.61 9.84 28.55
CA LEU A 251 -8.59 10.36 29.93
C LEU A 251 -9.78 9.89 30.77
N LEU A 252 -10.98 9.83 30.19
CA LEU A 252 -12.20 9.52 30.94
C LEU A 252 -12.28 8.08 31.43
N PRO A 253 -11.92 7.04 30.65
CA PRO A 253 -12.05 5.66 31.10
C PRO A 253 -10.98 5.28 32.13
N GLN A 254 -11.44 4.92 33.34
CA GLN A 254 -10.60 4.30 34.38
C GLN A 254 -10.73 2.77 34.39
N ASP A 255 -11.83 2.25 33.86
CA ASP A 255 -12.14 0.83 33.74
C ASP A 255 -12.64 0.48 32.32
N ASN A 256 -13.05 -0.76 32.12
CA ASN A 256 -13.54 -1.28 30.85
C ASN A 256 -15.06 -1.10 30.64
N ILE A 257 -15.73 -0.24 31.41
CA ILE A 257 -17.17 0.01 31.32
C ILE A 257 -17.42 1.38 30.71
N CYS A 258 -18.25 1.44 29.66
CA CYS A 258 -18.69 2.73 29.15
C CYS A 258 -19.69 3.36 30.12
N ARG A 259 -19.32 4.47 30.75
CA ARG A 259 -20.18 5.25 31.65
C ARG A 259 -21.28 6.03 30.94
N ALA A 260 -21.55 5.74 29.68
CA ALA A 260 -22.64 6.37 28.91
C ALA A 260 -23.67 5.38 28.37
N CYS A 261 -23.23 4.22 27.86
CA CYS A 261 -24.14 3.19 27.35
C CYS A 261 -24.23 1.95 28.25
N GLY A 262 -23.49 1.91 29.35
CA GLY A 262 -23.45 0.80 30.29
C GLY A 262 -22.82 -0.49 29.76
N LYS A 263 -22.23 -0.48 28.56
CA LYS A 263 -21.59 -1.68 28.00
C LYS A 263 -20.22 -1.95 28.65
N VAL A 264 -19.98 -3.20 28.98
CA VAL A 264 -18.70 -3.73 29.46
C VAL A 264 -17.90 -4.25 28.28
N PHE A 265 -16.68 -3.75 28.11
CA PHE A 265 -15.75 -4.15 27.06
C PHE A 265 -14.70 -5.11 27.63
N ALA A 266 -14.17 -5.99 26.80
CA ALA A 266 -13.15 -6.93 27.27
C ALA A 266 -11.82 -6.26 27.68
N THR A 267 -11.51 -5.09 27.13
CA THR A 267 -10.31 -4.32 27.47
C THR A 267 -10.56 -2.82 27.41
N LEU A 268 -9.78 -2.05 28.19
CA LEU A 268 -9.78 -0.59 28.16
C LEU A 268 -9.53 -0.03 26.75
N GLY A 269 -8.63 -0.66 25.98
CA GLY A 269 -8.36 -0.27 24.59
C GLY A 269 -9.57 -0.39 23.66
N ARG A 270 -10.44 -1.39 23.86
CA ARG A 270 -11.69 -1.51 23.09
C ARG A 270 -12.71 -0.44 23.45
N LEU A 271 -12.81 -0.10 24.74
CA LEU A 271 -13.65 1.01 25.20
C LEU A 271 -13.18 2.35 24.62
N ARG A 272 -11.87 2.63 24.66
CA ARG A 272 -11.29 3.83 24.04
C ARG A 272 -11.64 3.94 22.56
N ARG A 273 -11.55 2.83 21.81
CA ARG A 273 -11.97 2.79 20.40
C ARG A 273 -13.46 3.03 20.22
N HIS A 274 -14.29 2.45 21.10
CA HIS A 274 -15.72 2.71 21.10
C HIS A 274 -16.02 4.20 21.27
N LEU A 275 -15.40 4.88 22.24
CA LEU A 275 -15.59 6.32 22.47
C LEU A 275 -15.17 7.20 21.29
N LEU A 276 -14.11 6.81 20.57
CA LEU A 276 -13.71 7.50 19.34
C LEU A 276 -14.75 7.34 18.21
N SER A 277 -15.39 6.18 18.12
CA SER A 277 -16.39 5.88 17.08
C SER A 277 -17.83 6.28 17.43
N ALA A 278 -18.11 6.52 18.71
CA ALA A 278 -19.44 6.80 19.24
C ALA A 278 -19.40 8.10 20.06
N PRO A 279 -19.35 9.27 19.39
CA PRO A 279 -19.23 10.56 20.07
C PRO A 279 -20.38 10.82 21.06
N GLY A 280 -21.59 10.31 20.80
CA GLY A 280 -22.71 10.40 21.76
C GLY A 280 -22.50 9.63 23.07
N CYS A 281 -21.60 8.65 23.11
CA CYS A 281 -21.18 8.00 24.36
C CYS A 281 -20.08 8.78 25.09
N LEU A 282 -19.30 9.58 24.37
CA LEU A 282 -18.34 10.50 24.98
C LEU A 282 -19.06 11.71 25.59
N ALA A 283 -20.06 12.23 24.87
CA ALA A 283 -20.94 13.33 25.25
C ALA A 283 -21.71 13.04 26.54
N ARG A 284 -22.34 11.87 26.64
CA ARG A 284 -23.11 11.48 27.85
C ARG A 284 -22.29 10.71 28.88
N TRP A 285 -20.97 10.93 28.92
CA TRP A 285 -20.10 10.20 29.84
C TRP A 285 -20.50 10.50 31.29
N GLY A 286 -20.68 9.46 32.10
CA GLY A 286 -21.19 9.58 33.48
C GLY A 286 -22.70 9.35 33.62
N SER A 287 -23.45 9.22 32.51
CA SER A 287 -24.90 8.90 32.57
C SER A 287 -25.20 7.49 33.06
N PHE A 288 -24.20 6.63 33.17
CA PHE A 288 -24.33 5.29 33.71
C PHE A 288 -23.43 5.08 34.92
N THR A 289 -24.04 4.67 36.03
CA THR A 289 -23.37 4.25 37.26
C THR A 289 -23.45 2.72 37.36
N PRO A 290 -22.34 2.00 37.16
CA PRO A 290 -22.29 0.55 37.29
C PRO A 290 -22.48 0.12 38.74
N ASP A 291 -23.17 -0.99 38.91
CA ASP A 291 -23.20 -1.71 40.17
C ASP A 291 -21.79 -2.27 40.50
N PRO A 292 -21.37 -2.30 41.78
CA PRO A 292 -20.08 -2.87 42.19
C PRO A 292 -19.83 -4.31 41.70
N SER A 293 -20.89 -5.10 41.49
CA SER A 293 -20.78 -6.46 40.94
C SER A 293 -20.30 -6.48 39.48
N THR A 294 -20.68 -5.49 38.67
CA THR A 294 -20.29 -5.37 37.25
C THR A 294 -18.80 -5.15 37.09
N LEU A 295 -18.15 -4.45 38.02
CA LEU A 295 -16.70 -4.20 38.01
C LEU A 295 -15.88 -5.48 38.20
N LYS A 296 -16.46 -6.54 38.79
CA LYS A 296 -15.77 -7.82 38.99
C LYS A 296 -15.78 -8.71 37.75
N VAL A 297 -16.59 -8.37 36.74
CA VAL A 297 -16.71 -9.18 35.52
C VAL A 297 -15.56 -8.82 34.57
N SER A 298 -14.64 -9.76 34.39
CA SER A 298 -13.60 -9.68 33.36
C SER A 298 -14.03 -10.48 32.12
N PRO A 299 -14.58 -9.82 31.08
CA PRO A 299 -15.03 -10.53 29.90
C PRO A 299 -13.83 -11.10 29.15
N HIS A 300 -14.02 -12.26 28.53
CA HIS A 300 -12.99 -12.83 27.66
C HIS A 300 -12.56 -11.78 26.60
N PRO A 301 -11.25 -11.63 26.29
CA PRO A 301 -10.73 -10.65 25.32
C PRO A 301 -11.42 -10.62 23.95
N LEU A 302 -12.10 -11.71 23.58
CA LEU A 302 -12.82 -11.88 22.32
C LEU A 302 -14.34 -11.76 22.43
N ALA A 303 -14.90 -11.63 23.63
CA ALA A 303 -16.34 -11.47 23.81
C ALA A 303 -16.83 -10.14 23.20
N PRO A 304 -18.05 -10.12 22.61
CA PRO A 304 -18.70 -8.87 22.25
C PRO A 304 -18.98 -8.05 23.53
N PRO A 305 -19.12 -6.72 23.42
CA PRO A 305 -19.51 -5.91 24.57
C PRO A 305 -20.89 -6.31 25.08
N THR A 306 -21.00 -6.58 26.38
CA THR A 306 -22.25 -6.97 27.03
C THR A 306 -22.79 -5.82 27.88
N PRO A 307 -24.11 -5.69 28.06
CA PRO A 307 -24.66 -4.71 29.00
C PRO A 307 -24.22 -5.06 30.43
N GLY A 308 -23.74 -4.05 31.17
CA GLY A 308 -23.43 -4.15 32.59
C GLY A 308 -24.65 -3.85 33.45
N ILE A 309 -24.63 -4.33 34.70
CA ILE A 309 -25.66 -4.02 35.69
C ILE A 309 -25.37 -2.65 36.29
N GLY A 310 -26.38 -1.79 36.38
CA GLY A 310 -26.25 -0.44 36.93
C GLY A 310 -27.49 0.40 36.70
N SER A 311 -27.39 1.69 37.00
CA SER A 311 -28.49 2.67 36.83
C SER A 311 -28.08 3.80 35.91
N PHE A 312 -29.04 4.33 35.17
CA PHE A 312 -28.86 5.52 34.36
C PHE A 312 -29.33 6.76 35.11
N ALA A 313 -28.51 7.79 35.13
CA ALA A 313 -28.86 9.12 35.61
C ALA A 313 -28.88 10.10 34.44
N CYS A 314 -29.79 11.06 34.49
CA CYS A 314 -29.75 12.20 33.58
C CYS A 314 -28.63 13.13 34.04
N VAL A 315 -27.47 13.04 33.41
CA VAL A 315 -26.41 14.05 33.54
C VAL A 315 -26.56 15.08 32.43
N PRO A 316 -26.19 16.35 32.68
CA PRO A 316 -26.01 17.33 31.63
C PRO A 316 -25.10 16.75 30.54
N ASP A 317 -25.44 17.00 29.29
CA ASP A 317 -24.62 16.57 28.17
C ASP A 317 -23.23 17.23 28.27
N LEU A 318 -22.15 16.45 28.45
CA LEU A 318 -20.79 16.98 28.45
C LEU A 318 -20.36 17.48 27.07
N ALA A 319 -21.18 17.26 26.03
CA ALA A 319 -21.04 17.89 24.73
C ALA A 319 -21.73 19.26 24.63
N ALA A 320 -22.50 19.70 25.65
CA ALA A 320 -23.10 21.03 25.65
C ALA A 320 -22.05 22.15 25.82
N THR A 321 -20.81 21.83 26.18
CA THR A 321 -19.67 22.75 26.04
C THR A 321 -19.01 22.51 24.69
N ASP A 322 -19.32 23.41 23.75
CA ASP A 322 -19.14 23.39 22.29
C ASP A 322 -17.70 23.21 21.80
N GLY A 323 -17.04 22.11 22.12
CA GLY A 323 -15.67 21.88 21.68
C GLY A 323 -14.70 23.00 22.08
N ILE A 324 -15.06 23.83 23.07
CA ILE A 324 -14.28 24.91 23.66
C ILE A 324 -13.39 24.32 24.75
N ASN A 325 -12.20 24.90 24.94
CA ASN A 325 -11.34 24.60 26.06
C ASN A 325 -11.56 25.64 27.17
N GLU A 326 -12.36 25.27 28.18
CA GLU A 326 -12.71 26.15 29.31
C GLU A 326 -11.49 26.73 30.01
N ALA A 327 -10.44 25.93 30.24
CA ALA A 327 -9.23 26.41 30.90
C ALA A 327 -8.50 27.48 30.09
N LEU A 328 -8.53 27.37 28.74
CA LEU A 328 -7.98 28.40 27.87
C LEU A 328 -8.89 29.64 27.83
N LEU A 329 -10.22 29.45 27.77
CA LEU A 329 -11.17 30.56 27.81
C LEU A 329 -11.00 31.39 29.08
N ASP A 330 -10.97 30.74 30.24
CA ASP A 330 -10.74 31.37 31.54
C ASP A 330 -9.41 32.14 31.59
N SER A 331 -8.38 31.66 30.88
CA SER A 331 -7.09 32.35 30.77
C SER A 331 -7.20 33.59 29.88
N LEU A 332 -7.90 33.50 28.75
CA LEU A 332 -8.09 34.61 27.81
C LEU A 332 -8.96 35.73 28.41
N GLU A 333 -10.01 35.38 29.15
CA GLU A 333 -10.89 36.36 29.81
C GLU A 333 -10.18 37.18 30.90
N LYS A 334 -9.05 36.67 31.43
CA LYS A 334 -8.22 37.38 32.42
C LYS A 334 -7.19 38.32 31.78
N LEU A 335 -7.06 38.31 30.45
CA LEU A 335 -6.14 39.20 29.74
C LEU A 335 -6.86 40.50 29.40
N GLU A 336 -6.36 41.62 29.91
CA GLU A 336 -6.92 42.95 29.66
C GLU A 336 -5.81 43.92 29.22
N GLY A 337 -5.94 44.51 28.04
CA GLY A 337 -5.02 45.54 27.53
C GLY A 337 -3.57 45.08 27.33
N VAL A 338 -3.34 43.76 27.21
CA VAL A 338 -2.03 43.18 26.94
C VAL A 338 -1.69 43.23 25.44
N THR A 339 -0.44 42.96 25.10
CA THR A 339 -0.03 42.88 23.69
C THR A 339 -0.56 41.60 23.04
N GLU A 340 -0.76 41.64 21.72
CA GLU A 340 -1.19 40.46 20.94
C GLU A 340 -0.24 39.27 21.10
N ALA A 341 1.06 39.53 21.30
CA ALA A 341 2.06 38.49 21.54
C ALA A 341 1.75 37.69 22.81
N THR A 342 1.32 38.34 23.89
CA THR A 342 0.96 37.64 25.14
C THR A 342 -0.31 36.81 24.97
N VAL A 343 -1.28 37.29 24.19
CA VAL A 343 -2.47 36.51 23.84
C VAL A 343 -2.08 35.28 23.02
N TRP A 344 -1.22 35.45 22.01
CA TRP A 344 -0.74 34.35 21.19
C TRP A 344 0.04 33.30 22.00
N GLU A 345 0.95 33.71 22.89
CA GLU A 345 1.69 32.81 23.78
C GLU A 345 0.75 31.97 24.66
N THR A 346 -0.34 32.58 25.13
CA THR A 346 -1.38 31.90 25.92
C THR A 346 -2.08 30.82 25.09
N ILE A 347 -2.40 31.09 23.83
CA ILE A 347 -3.02 30.14 22.90
C ILE A 347 -2.03 29.04 22.51
N GLU A 348 -0.78 29.40 22.19
CA GLU A 348 0.28 28.48 21.78
C GLU A 348 0.64 27.48 22.88
N GLY A 349 0.55 27.89 24.16
CA GLY A 349 0.71 27.01 25.31
C GLY A 349 -0.37 25.93 25.44
N CYS A 350 -1.49 26.06 24.71
CA CYS A 350 -2.60 25.12 24.77
C CYS A 350 -2.54 24.05 23.66
N ILE A 351 -2.43 22.79 24.06
CA ILE A 351 -2.41 21.65 23.12
C ILE A 351 -3.82 21.09 22.94
N ALA A 352 -4.54 21.61 21.94
CA ALA A 352 -5.88 21.15 21.59
C ALA A 352 -6.09 21.09 20.06
N PRO A 353 -7.10 20.36 19.56
CA PRO A 353 -7.43 20.35 18.13
C PRO A 353 -7.69 21.76 17.62
N LEU A 354 -7.36 22.04 16.35
CA LEU A 354 -7.45 23.40 15.82
C LEU A 354 -8.87 23.97 15.90
N ALA A 355 -9.87 23.15 15.58
CA ALA A 355 -11.27 23.54 15.71
C ALA A 355 -11.64 23.95 17.14
N THR A 356 -11.05 23.31 18.15
CA THR A 356 -11.27 23.64 19.57
C THR A 356 -10.64 24.97 19.94
N LEU A 357 -9.40 25.23 19.49
CA LEU A 357 -8.73 26.50 19.72
C LEU A 357 -9.52 27.65 19.07
N ARG A 358 -9.94 27.47 17.80
CA ARG A 358 -10.74 28.48 17.08
C ARG A 358 -12.08 28.75 17.76
N ALA A 359 -12.81 27.71 18.14
CA ALA A 359 -14.07 27.86 18.89
C ALA A 359 -13.86 28.57 20.23
N THR A 360 -12.75 28.31 20.91
CA THR A 360 -12.40 28.97 22.18
C THR A 360 -12.13 30.46 21.99
N VAL A 361 -11.38 30.84 20.95
CA VAL A 361 -11.12 32.26 20.62
C VAL A 361 -12.40 32.96 20.18
N GLN A 362 -13.28 32.29 19.43
CA GLN A 362 -14.59 32.83 19.06
C GLN A 362 -15.51 33.03 20.28
N ALA A 363 -15.48 32.11 21.24
CA ALA A 363 -16.21 32.25 22.49
C ALA A 363 -15.69 33.43 23.33
N TRP A 364 -14.37 33.60 23.40
CA TRP A 364 -13.74 34.76 24.04
C TRP A 364 -14.11 36.08 23.35
N GLN A 365 -14.12 36.11 22.02
CA GLN A 365 -14.60 37.25 21.24
C GLN A 365 -16.05 37.60 21.59
N GLY A 366 -16.90 36.59 21.81
CA GLY A 366 -18.30 36.75 22.15
C GLY A 366 -18.58 37.13 23.61
N SER A 367 -17.66 36.87 24.55
CA SER A 367 -17.88 37.17 25.97
C SER A 367 -17.71 38.66 26.30
N LEU A 368 -17.01 39.41 25.45
CA LEU A 368 -16.78 40.86 25.61
C LEU A 368 -17.09 41.63 24.29
N PRO A 369 -18.37 41.75 23.90
CA PRO A 369 -18.76 42.35 22.62
C PRO A 369 -18.43 43.84 22.52
N ASP A 370 -18.38 44.56 23.65
CA ASP A 370 -18.15 46.01 23.68
C ASP A 370 -16.66 46.40 23.67
N SER A 371 -15.75 45.42 23.79
CA SER A 371 -14.30 45.67 23.84
C SER A 371 -13.69 45.63 22.43
N ALA A 372 -13.42 46.81 21.86
CA ALA A 372 -12.77 46.92 20.54
C ALA A 372 -11.42 46.18 20.49
N TRP A 373 -10.64 46.22 21.57
CA TRP A 373 -9.38 45.49 21.68
C TRP A 373 -9.56 43.97 21.60
N VAL A 374 -10.57 43.41 22.27
CA VAL A 374 -10.85 41.96 22.20
C VAL A 374 -11.29 41.56 20.80
N GLN A 375 -12.15 42.36 20.15
CA GLN A 375 -12.61 42.07 18.79
C GLN A 375 -11.44 42.01 17.81
N GLU A 376 -10.61 43.05 17.76
CA GLU A 376 -9.46 43.12 16.86
C GLU A 376 -8.43 42.03 17.16
N THR A 377 -8.09 41.84 18.44
CA THR A 377 -7.11 40.83 18.84
C THR A 377 -7.61 39.41 18.52
N ALA A 378 -8.87 39.10 18.78
CA ALA A 378 -9.44 37.79 18.48
C ALA A 378 -9.46 37.49 16.97
N GLU A 379 -9.78 38.48 16.13
CA GLU A 379 -9.71 38.34 14.66
C GLU A 379 -8.28 38.01 14.21
N ASN A 380 -7.28 38.73 14.74
CA ASN A 380 -5.86 38.47 14.46
C ASN A 380 -5.45 37.06 14.92
N MET A 381 -5.86 36.63 16.11
CA MET A 381 -5.58 35.27 16.59
C MET A 381 -6.25 34.20 15.71
N LEU A 382 -7.47 34.44 15.21
CA LEU A 382 -8.17 33.50 14.31
C LEU A 382 -7.49 33.38 12.95
N LEU A 383 -6.84 34.44 12.46
CA LEU A 383 -5.98 34.40 11.28
C LEU A 383 -4.71 33.59 11.52
N LEU A 384 -4.06 33.77 12.67
CA LEU A 384 -2.88 32.99 13.06
C LEU A 384 -3.20 31.51 13.36
N LEU A 385 -4.46 31.18 13.67
CA LEU A 385 -4.96 29.81 13.74
C LEU A 385 -5.31 29.22 12.36
N ASP A 386 -4.83 29.82 11.26
CA ASP A 386 -4.84 29.21 9.93
C ASP A 386 -3.51 28.46 9.67
N PRO A 387 -3.55 27.13 9.41
CA PRO A 387 -2.39 26.35 9.02
C PRO A 387 -1.59 26.91 7.84
N THR A 388 -2.22 27.61 6.88
CA THR A 388 -1.50 28.19 5.74
C THR A 388 -0.69 29.44 6.09
N VAL A 389 -1.04 30.09 7.21
CA VAL A 389 -0.36 31.30 7.69
C VAL A 389 0.79 30.92 8.63
N THR A 390 0.54 30.01 9.57
CA THR A 390 1.45 29.78 10.71
C THR A 390 2.36 28.54 10.56
N ALA A 391 2.03 27.60 9.68
CA ALA A 391 2.88 26.41 9.52
C ALA A 391 4.22 26.74 8.84
N GLU A 392 5.33 26.51 9.53
CA GLU A 392 6.69 26.58 8.98
C GLU A 392 7.06 25.28 8.23
N SER A 393 6.40 24.17 8.56
CA SER A 393 6.60 22.88 7.90
C SER A 393 5.29 22.12 7.71
N LEU A 394 5.17 21.38 6.60
CA LEU A 394 4.01 20.52 6.34
C LEU A 394 4.39 19.05 6.58
N GLN A 395 3.51 18.31 7.26
CA GLN A 395 3.61 16.87 7.22
C GLN A 395 3.45 16.42 5.77
N PRO A 396 4.35 15.61 5.20
CA PRO A 396 4.14 15.07 3.86
C PRO A 396 2.75 14.42 3.77
N LEU A 397 2.00 14.73 2.71
CA LEU A 397 0.75 14.03 2.41
C LEU A 397 1.01 12.53 2.55
N PRO A 398 0.20 11.80 3.33
CA PRO A 398 0.23 10.35 3.25
C PRO A 398 -0.04 10.05 1.78
N ARG A 399 1.00 9.63 1.04
CA ARG A 399 0.83 9.20 -0.35
C ARG A 399 -0.31 8.21 -0.28
N SER A 400 -1.41 8.51 -0.98
CA SER A 400 -2.47 7.54 -1.21
C SER A 400 -1.76 6.30 -1.72
N CYS A 401 -1.59 5.30 -0.85
CA CYS A 401 -1.22 3.98 -1.30
C CYS A 401 -2.47 3.53 -2.02
N GLN A 402 -2.60 3.91 -3.29
CA GLN A 402 -3.48 3.22 -4.19
C GLN A 402 -3.13 1.74 -4.00
N PRO A 403 -4.12 0.90 -3.66
CA PRO A 403 -3.86 -0.51 -3.47
C PRO A 403 -3.13 -0.98 -4.72
N ALA A 404 -1.99 -1.67 -4.54
CA ALA A 404 -1.27 -2.24 -5.66
C ALA A 404 -2.26 -3.10 -6.44
N ILE A 405 -2.59 -2.65 -7.66
CA ILE A 405 -3.49 -3.38 -8.54
C ILE A 405 -2.61 -4.44 -9.20
N ASP A 406 -2.96 -5.72 -9.00
CA ASP A 406 -2.30 -6.86 -9.65
C ASP A 406 -2.68 -6.96 -11.14
N GLU A 407 -3.45 -6.01 -11.67
CA GLU A 407 -3.89 -5.94 -13.06
C GLU A 407 -2.80 -5.35 -13.95
N ALA A 408 -2.70 -5.90 -15.17
CA ALA A 408 -1.78 -5.41 -16.18
C ALA A 408 -2.04 -3.91 -16.45
N PRO A 409 -0.98 -3.11 -16.68
CA PRO A 409 -1.14 -1.70 -17.02
C PRO A 409 -1.97 -1.55 -18.29
N VAL A 410 -2.83 -0.54 -18.32
CA VAL A 410 -3.53 -0.15 -19.54
C VAL A 410 -2.58 0.72 -20.36
N TRP A 411 -2.02 0.15 -21.42
CA TRP A 411 -1.16 0.87 -22.36
C TRP A 411 -2.01 1.57 -23.43
N THR A 412 -1.92 2.90 -23.50
CA THR A 412 -2.61 3.70 -24.52
C THR A 412 -1.87 3.68 -25.85
N SER A 413 -2.52 4.09 -26.93
CA SER A 413 -1.86 4.26 -28.22
C SER A 413 -0.78 5.34 -28.15
N LEU A 414 0.42 5.03 -28.67
CA LEU A 414 1.50 5.99 -28.84
C LEU A 414 1.42 6.68 -30.20
N THR A 415 2.10 7.81 -30.33
CA THR A 415 2.23 8.56 -31.59
C THR A 415 3.68 8.51 -32.10
N SER A 416 3.91 9.06 -33.29
CA SER A 416 5.24 9.07 -33.92
C SER A 416 6.24 9.89 -33.11
N LEU A 417 7.42 9.32 -32.88
CA LEU A 417 8.56 10.06 -32.34
C LEU A 417 9.21 10.90 -33.48
N PRO A 418 9.84 12.04 -33.18
CA PRO A 418 10.60 12.84 -34.15
C PRO A 418 11.96 12.21 -34.54
N LEU A 419 11.95 11.00 -35.13
CA LEU A 419 13.16 10.24 -35.44
C LEU A 419 14.08 10.95 -36.44
N ALA A 420 15.39 10.89 -36.21
CA ALA A 420 16.41 11.45 -37.09
C ALA A 420 16.44 10.70 -38.44
N GLN A 421 16.40 11.46 -39.54
CA GLN A 421 16.26 10.91 -40.90
C GLN A 421 17.59 10.78 -41.65
N SER A 422 18.65 11.43 -41.18
CA SER A 422 19.97 11.49 -41.83
C SER A 422 21.09 11.34 -40.80
N GLY A 423 22.27 10.89 -41.27
CA GLY A 423 23.44 10.64 -40.43
C GLY A 423 23.99 9.22 -40.56
N GLU A 424 25.14 8.97 -39.93
CA GLU A 424 25.72 7.63 -39.80
C GLU A 424 24.78 6.75 -38.97
N THR A 425 24.56 5.50 -39.38
CA THR A 425 23.67 4.58 -38.63
C THR A 425 24.41 3.93 -37.48
N LEU A 426 23.85 4.02 -36.27
CA LEU A 426 24.34 3.27 -35.12
C LEU A 426 23.71 1.87 -35.08
N ASP A 427 24.56 0.86 -35.16
CA ASP A 427 24.17 -0.54 -35.08
C ASP A 427 24.22 -1.06 -33.64
N PHE A 428 23.11 -1.63 -33.19
CA PHE A 428 22.96 -2.36 -31.94
C PHE A 428 22.75 -3.85 -32.23
N GLN A 429 23.19 -4.71 -31.32
CA GLN A 429 22.98 -6.15 -31.41
C GLN A 429 22.27 -6.68 -30.16
N LEU A 430 21.38 -7.64 -30.36
CA LEU A 430 20.69 -8.37 -29.30
C LEU A 430 20.62 -9.86 -29.67
N ALA A 431 20.83 -10.73 -28.67
CA ALA A 431 20.69 -12.17 -28.85
C ALA A 431 19.28 -12.56 -29.34
N ALA A 432 19.18 -13.65 -30.08
CA ALA A 432 17.89 -14.16 -30.56
C ALA A 432 16.95 -14.53 -29.39
N PRO A 433 15.62 -14.33 -29.55
CA PRO A 433 14.64 -14.67 -28.54
C PRO A 433 14.59 -16.18 -28.28
N PRO A 434 14.28 -16.61 -27.05
CA PRO A 434 13.95 -18.00 -26.76
C PRO A 434 12.75 -18.51 -27.58
N ALA A 435 12.77 -19.80 -27.93
CA ALA A 435 11.71 -20.41 -28.76
C ALA A 435 10.32 -20.40 -28.09
N LYS A 436 10.28 -20.51 -26.76
CA LYS A 436 9.05 -20.45 -25.98
C LYS A 436 8.89 -19.05 -25.39
N LYS A 437 7.71 -18.47 -25.58
CA LYS A 437 7.35 -17.11 -25.18
C LYS A 437 6.33 -17.16 -24.06
N MET A 438 6.42 -16.23 -23.12
CA MET A 438 5.44 -16.05 -22.05
C MET A 438 4.50 -14.90 -22.38
N HIS A 439 3.20 -15.10 -22.24
CA HIS A 439 2.22 -14.05 -22.45
C HIS A 439 2.19 -13.09 -21.24
N HIS A 440 2.04 -11.79 -21.51
CA HIS A 440 2.06 -10.76 -20.48
C HIS A 440 0.76 -10.71 -19.66
N SER A 441 -0.40 -11.00 -20.28
CA SER A 441 -1.72 -10.90 -19.63
C SER A 441 -2.37 -12.24 -19.27
N GLU A 442 -1.87 -13.36 -19.80
CA GLU A 442 -2.52 -14.66 -19.66
C GLU A 442 -1.57 -15.73 -19.10
N PRO A 443 -2.06 -16.64 -18.24
CA PRO A 443 -1.27 -17.78 -17.78
C PRO A 443 -0.67 -18.57 -18.94
N THR A 444 0.65 -18.74 -18.94
CA THR A 444 1.35 -19.53 -19.96
C THR A 444 1.98 -20.75 -19.30
N SER A 445 1.55 -21.95 -19.71
CA SER A 445 2.11 -23.20 -19.18
C SER A 445 3.49 -23.48 -19.78
N LEU A 446 4.53 -23.02 -19.07
CA LEU A 446 5.94 -23.23 -19.40
C LEU A 446 6.68 -23.91 -18.24
N THR A 447 7.87 -24.43 -18.52
CA THR A 447 8.81 -24.72 -17.43
C THR A 447 9.36 -23.41 -16.85
N VAL A 448 9.80 -23.43 -15.58
CA VAL A 448 10.40 -22.24 -14.93
C VAL A 448 11.64 -21.76 -15.70
N LYS A 449 12.42 -22.69 -16.26
CA LYS A 449 13.61 -22.36 -17.05
C LYS A 449 13.26 -21.60 -18.32
N GLU A 450 12.24 -22.05 -19.06
CA GLU A 450 11.76 -21.37 -20.28
C GLU A 450 11.19 -19.99 -19.95
N ALA A 451 10.37 -19.90 -18.91
CA ALA A 451 9.81 -18.63 -18.43
C ALA A 451 10.88 -17.62 -18.02
N ALA A 452 11.87 -18.07 -17.23
CA ALA A 452 12.99 -17.24 -16.80
C ALA A 452 13.84 -16.75 -17.98
N ALA A 453 14.14 -17.65 -18.94
CA ALA A 453 14.90 -17.31 -20.13
C ALA A 453 14.19 -16.23 -20.98
N TYR A 454 12.88 -16.39 -21.19
CA TYR A 454 12.10 -15.40 -21.95
C TYR A 454 11.98 -14.07 -21.20
N ALA A 455 11.67 -14.09 -19.89
CA ALA A 455 11.57 -12.88 -19.09
C ALA A 455 12.87 -12.07 -19.08
N ALA A 456 14.02 -12.73 -18.87
CA ALA A 456 15.33 -12.08 -18.89
C ALA A 456 15.70 -11.53 -20.27
N TRP A 457 15.40 -12.29 -21.33
CA TRP A 457 15.61 -11.80 -22.70
C TRP A 457 14.75 -10.57 -23.00
N LEU A 458 13.46 -10.59 -22.64
CA LEU A 458 12.54 -9.49 -22.91
C LEU A 458 12.89 -8.24 -22.12
N GLU A 459 13.34 -8.38 -20.86
CA GLU A 459 13.86 -7.27 -20.06
C GLU A 459 15.07 -6.61 -20.74
N ALA A 460 16.05 -7.40 -21.18
CA ALA A 460 17.20 -6.91 -21.93
C ALA A 460 16.79 -6.26 -23.26
N ALA A 461 15.84 -6.86 -23.98
CA ALA A 461 15.31 -6.33 -25.23
C ALA A 461 14.64 -4.98 -25.03
N CYS A 462 13.75 -4.85 -24.04
CA CYS A 462 13.04 -3.61 -23.71
C CYS A 462 14.02 -2.51 -23.31
N HIS A 463 15.03 -2.83 -22.50
CA HIS A 463 16.07 -1.88 -22.14
C HIS A 463 16.87 -1.40 -23.37
N LYS A 464 17.28 -2.31 -24.26
CA LYS A 464 18.01 -1.94 -25.49
C LYS A 464 17.14 -1.12 -26.45
N LEU A 465 15.86 -1.44 -26.56
CA LEU A 465 14.90 -0.69 -27.39
C LEU A 465 14.65 0.72 -26.84
N ALA A 466 14.59 0.88 -25.51
CA ALA A 466 14.51 2.18 -24.88
C ALA A 466 15.74 3.04 -25.21
N VAL A 467 16.94 2.47 -25.14
CA VAL A 467 18.18 3.14 -25.56
C VAL A 467 18.12 3.51 -27.06
N CYS A 468 17.72 2.57 -27.92
CA CYS A 468 17.57 2.82 -29.36
C CYS A 468 16.58 3.95 -29.63
N ALA A 469 15.43 3.99 -28.94
CA ALA A 469 14.43 5.05 -29.08
C ALA A 469 14.98 6.43 -28.72
N THR A 470 15.70 6.54 -27.61
CA THR A 470 16.35 7.79 -27.20
C THR A 470 17.42 8.22 -28.20
N THR A 471 18.28 7.30 -28.64
CA THR A 471 19.33 7.60 -29.62
C THR A 471 18.76 7.97 -30.99
N ALA A 472 17.67 7.31 -31.41
CA ALA A 472 16.98 7.55 -32.67
C ALA A 472 16.46 8.99 -32.83
N MET A 473 16.34 9.75 -31.74
CA MET A 473 15.95 11.15 -31.78
C MET A 473 17.03 12.06 -32.36
N VAL A 474 18.30 11.67 -32.23
CA VAL A 474 19.44 12.49 -32.65
C VAL A 474 20.15 11.85 -33.84
N GLN A 475 20.17 10.51 -33.89
CA GLN A 475 20.88 9.79 -34.91
C GLN A 475 20.11 8.51 -35.29
N PRO A 476 19.98 8.21 -36.59
CA PRO A 476 19.78 6.87 -37.11
C PRO A 476 20.21 5.65 -36.25
N VAL A 477 19.30 4.70 -36.02
CA VAL A 477 19.63 3.43 -35.36
C VAL A 477 19.11 2.20 -36.09
N ARG A 478 19.84 1.10 -35.95
CA ARG A 478 19.43 -0.25 -36.35
C ARG A 478 19.74 -1.23 -35.22
N LEU A 479 18.77 -2.05 -34.84
CA LEU A 479 18.93 -3.12 -33.86
C LEU A 479 18.81 -4.47 -34.58
N GLN A 480 19.88 -5.26 -34.57
CA GLN A 480 19.93 -6.58 -35.19
C GLN A 480 19.51 -7.66 -34.17
N CYS A 481 18.43 -8.37 -34.47
CA CYS A 481 17.90 -9.48 -33.68
C CYS A 481 16.88 -10.27 -34.50
N GLN A 482 17.21 -11.52 -34.85
CA GLN A 482 16.30 -12.36 -35.63
C GLN A 482 15.04 -12.71 -34.83
N GLY A 483 13.86 -12.53 -35.41
CA GLY A 483 12.60 -12.86 -34.75
C GLY A 483 12.19 -11.90 -33.63
N LEU A 484 12.77 -10.69 -33.60
CA LEU A 484 12.50 -9.66 -32.60
C LEU A 484 11.00 -9.30 -32.52
N GLY A 485 10.41 -8.84 -33.63
CA GLY A 485 9.04 -8.31 -33.67
C GLY A 485 8.02 -9.26 -33.02
N PRO A 486 7.84 -10.50 -33.54
CA PRO A 486 6.90 -11.47 -32.98
C PRO A 486 7.16 -11.87 -31.52
N SER A 487 8.32 -11.51 -30.95
CA SER A 487 8.73 -11.88 -29.59
C SER A 487 8.53 -10.76 -28.58
N LEU A 488 8.26 -9.53 -29.04
CA LEU A 488 8.03 -8.34 -28.20
C LEU A 488 6.58 -8.19 -27.70
N GLY A 489 5.64 -8.97 -28.22
CA GLY A 489 4.23 -8.83 -27.89
C GLY A 489 3.71 -7.43 -28.26
N PRO A 490 3.07 -6.67 -27.33
CA PRO A 490 2.48 -5.38 -27.65
C PRO A 490 3.52 -4.30 -28.01
N ALA A 491 4.78 -4.45 -27.57
CA ALA A 491 5.83 -3.47 -27.82
C ALA A 491 6.22 -3.33 -29.30
N GLN A 492 5.95 -4.33 -30.13
CA GLN A 492 6.13 -4.18 -31.58
C GLN A 492 5.24 -3.05 -32.12
N GLY A 493 3.95 -3.07 -31.80
CA GLY A 493 3.00 -2.07 -32.27
C GLY A 493 3.29 -0.66 -31.73
N TRP A 494 3.81 -0.56 -30.50
CA TRP A 494 4.27 0.71 -29.93
C TRP A 494 5.40 1.32 -30.72
N LEU A 495 6.42 0.52 -31.04
CA LEU A 495 7.59 0.97 -31.78
C LEU A 495 7.23 1.32 -33.23
N GLU A 496 6.36 0.54 -33.87
CA GLU A 496 5.81 0.86 -35.20
C GLU A 496 5.05 2.19 -35.18
N ALA A 497 4.20 2.42 -34.18
CA ALA A 497 3.50 3.70 -34.00
C ALA A 497 4.48 4.86 -33.77
N CYS A 498 5.60 4.61 -33.09
CA CYS A 498 6.67 5.58 -32.92
C CYS A 498 7.54 5.80 -34.17
N GLY A 499 7.33 5.05 -35.25
CA GLY A 499 8.03 5.22 -36.54
C GLY A 499 9.13 4.20 -36.85
N PHE A 500 9.35 3.20 -35.97
CA PHE A 500 10.29 2.11 -36.24
C PHE A 500 9.72 1.12 -37.27
N ARG A 501 10.62 0.46 -38.01
CA ARG A 501 10.26 -0.58 -38.98
C ARG A 501 10.93 -1.90 -38.62
N PHE A 502 10.13 -2.96 -38.54
CA PHE A 502 10.62 -4.32 -38.29
C PHE A 502 10.88 -5.07 -39.60
N CYS A 503 11.93 -5.89 -39.58
CA CYS A 503 12.26 -6.86 -40.63
C CYS A 503 12.70 -8.18 -39.99
N GLU A 504 12.98 -9.21 -40.80
CA GLU A 504 13.43 -10.51 -40.28
C GLU A 504 14.73 -10.42 -39.47
N GLN A 505 15.57 -9.44 -39.78
CA GLN A 505 16.88 -9.24 -39.15
C GLN A 505 16.83 -8.30 -37.93
N GLY A 506 15.70 -7.65 -37.63
CA GLY A 506 15.58 -6.76 -36.47
C GLY A 506 14.67 -5.55 -36.70
N THR A 507 15.08 -4.37 -36.23
CA THR A 507 14.31 -3.11 -36.35
C THR A 507 15.21 -1.91 -36.65
N ALA A 508 14.67 -0.87 -37.31
CA ALA A 508 15.40 0.36 -37.64
C ALA A 508 14.50 1.61 -37.59
N SER A 509 15.09 2.78 -37.35
CA SER A 509 14.37 4.06 -37.16
C SER A 509 14.12 4.88 -38.45
N PHE A 510 14.50 4.38 -39.63
CA PHE A 510 14.54 5.20 -40.85
C PHE A 510 13.35 5.06 -41.80
N GLY A 511 12.92 6.19 -42.35
CA GLY A 511 11.99 6.28 -43.47
C GLY A 511 12.71 6.48 -44.81
N ARG A 512 13.11 5.38 -45.47
CA ARG A 512 13.07 5.18 -46.95
C ARG A 512 13.74 3.85 -47.31
N SER A 513 12.94 2.96 -47.90
CA SER A 513 13.32 1.84 -48.77
C SER A 513 14.43 0.88 -48.28
N PHE A 514 14.05 -0.13 -47.48
CA PHE A 514 14.88 -1.31 -47.18
C PHE A 514 14.94 -2.31 -48.36
N THR A 515 14.92 -1.81 -49.59
CA THR A 515 14.98 -2.61 -50.83
C THR A 515 16.16 -2.13 -51.66
N SER A 516 17.38 -2.56 -51.29
CA SER A 516 18.54 -2.72 -52.19
C SER A 516 19.86 -2.74 -51.39
N ILE A 517 20.09 -3.77 -50.60
CA ILE A 517 21.46 -4.28 -50.36
C ILE A 517 21.37 -5.81 -50.42
N VAL A 518 21.04 -6.33 -51.60
CA VAL A 518 21.45 -7.67 -52.01
C VAL A 518 22.50 -7.45 -53.10
N SER A 519 23.70 -7.97 -52.83
CA SER A 519 24.94 -8.00 -53.61
C SER A 519 24.92 -7.63 -55.10
N PRO A 520 26.02 -7.00 -55.57
CA PRO A 520 26.66 -7.38 -56.82
C PRO A 520 28.12 -7.76 -56.55
N PHE A 521 28.35 -9.00 -56.14
CA PHE A 521 29.65 -9.65 -56.27
C PHE A 521 29.40 -11.07 -56.76
N LEU A 522 29.11 -11.18 -58.05
CA LEU A 522 29.28 -12.36 -58.89
C LEU A 522 29.19 -11.89 -60.34
N ASN A 523 30.33 -11.49 -60.89
CA ASN A 523 30.78 -11.74 -62.27
C ASN A 523 31.97 -10.82 -62.60
N SER A 524 33.18 -11.35 -62.42
CA SER A 524 34.37 -11.19 -63.27
C SER A 524 35.41 -12.19 -62.79
#